data_AF-A0A3D2IFG7-F1
#
_entry.id   AF-A0A3D2IFG7-F1
#
_cell.length_a   1.000
_cell.length_b   1.000
_cell.length_c   1.000
_cell.angle_alpha   90.00
_cell.angle_beta   90.00
_cell.angle_gamma   90.00
#
_symmetry.space_group_name_H-M   'P 1'
#
loop_
_entity.id
_entity.type
_entity.pdbx_description
1 polymer ?
#
loop_
_entity_poly.entity_id
_entity_poly.type
_entity_poly.pdbx_seq_one_letter_code
_entity_poly.pdbx_strand_id
1 'polypeptide(L)'
;MNTTHSKERTAIINRSNGSWLLFPKLTKTQRKIWNQLKAGKLPAQIIDNKKEGMSKANVYKTIKILVQEGLYDEEDKHSGNY
;
A
#
# COMPACT_ATOMS: atom_id res chain seq x y z
N MET A 1 0.15 23.45 0.93
CA MET A 1 -0.65 22.30 0.48
C MET A 1 0.22 21.48 -0.46
N ASN A 2 0.57 20.24 -0.10
CA ASN A 2 1.45 19.40 -0.94
C ASN A 2 0.59 18.68 -1.98
N THR A 3 0.76 19.01 -3.26
CA THR A 3 0.05 18.35 -4.36
C THR A 3 0.68 16.98 -4.66
N THR A 4 -0.02 16.14 -5.42
CA THR A 4 0.48 14.85 -5.92
C THR A 4 1.83 14.97 -6.66
N HIS A 5 2.10 16.13 -7.25
CA HIS A 5 3.35 16.46 -7.95
C HIS A 5 4.48 16.90 -7.03
N SER A 6 4.20 17.25 -5.77
CA SER A 6 5.22 17.70 -4.80
C SER A 6 5.81 16.55 -3.97
N LYS A 7 5.34 15.30 -4.15
CA LYS A 7 5.80 14.14 -3.39
C LYS A 7 6.93 13.41 -4.12
N GLU A 8 7.94 12.95 -3.38
CA GLU A 8 9.02 12.14 -3.92
C GLU A 8 8.50 10.82 -4.51
N ARG A 9 8.91 10.51 -5.74
CA ARG A 9 8.56 9.28 -6.46
C ARG A 9 9.80 8.63 -7.06
N THR A 10 9.74 7.32 -7.23
CA THR A 10 10.74 6.53 -7.94
C THR A 10 10.26 6.30 -9.37
N ALA A 11 10.99 6.84 -10.33
CA ALA A 11 10.77 6.55 -11.75
C ALA A 11 11.43 5.21 -12.11
N ILE A 12 10.65 4.28 -12.65
CA ILE A 12 11.08 2.95 -13.05
C ILE A 12 10.86 2.84 -14.55
N ILE A 13 11.94 2.59 -15.31
CA ILE A 13 11.83 2.31 -16.74
C ILE A 13 11.56 0.82 -16.95
N ASN A 14 10.43 0.49 -17.58
CA ASN A 14 10.18 -0.85 -18.06
C ASN A 14 10.87 -1.01 -19.42
N ARG A 15 11.97 -1.78 -19.45
CA ARG A 15 12.80 -1.95 -20.64
C ARG A 15 12.11 -2.73 -21.76
N SER A 16 11.12 -3.57 -21.42
CA SER A 16 10.44 -4.43 -22.40
C SER A 16 9.47 -3.67 -23.28
N ASN A 17 8.80 -2.64 -22.75
CA ASN A 17 7.82 -1.84 -23.47
C ASN A 17 8.24 -0.36 -23.62
N GLY A 18 9.39 0.03 -23.05
CA GLY A 18 9.89 1.41 -23.07
C GLY A 18 9.10 2.39 -22.18
N SER A 19 8.17 1.92 -21.35
CA SER A 19 7.28 2.79 -20.57
C SER A 19 7.90 3.23 -19.25
N TRP A 20 7.63 4.47 -18.84
CA TRP A 20 7.96 4.97 -17.51
C TRP A 20 6.84 4.70 -16.51
N LEU A 21 7.19 4.13 -15.37
CA LEU A 21 6.30 3.89 -14.23
C LEU A 21 6.73 4.77 -13.06
N LEU A 22 5.80 5.55 -12.50
CA LEU A 22 6.07 6.42 -11.35
C LEU A 22 5.52 5.75 -10.08
N PHE A 23 6.42 5.23 -9.25
CA PHE A 23 6.04 4.57 -8.00
C PHE A 23 6.22 5.53 -6.80
N PRO A 24 5.26 5.64 -5.87
CA PRO A 24 5.41 6.50 -4.69
C PRO A 24 6.49 5.97 -3.75
N LYS A 25 7.25 6.89 -3.14
CA LYS A 25 8.28 6.51 -2.17
C LYS A 25 7.64 6.11 -0.82
N LEU A 26 7.45 4.81 -0.63
CA LEU A 26 6.93 4.25 0.62
C LEU A 26 8.04 4.13 1.69
N THR A 27 7.70 4.37 2.95
CA THR A 27 8.58 4.10 4.11
C THR A 27 8.70 2.60 4.39
N LYS A 28 9.67 2.18 5.23
CA LYS A 28 9.90 0.76 5.55
C LYS A 28 8.65 0.08 6.14
N THR A 29 7.92 0.77 7.02
CA THR A 29 6.68 0.27 7.61
C THR A 29 5.54 0.18 6.60
N GLN A 30 5.38 1.21 5.76
CA GLN A 30 4.39 1.22 4.69
C GLN A 30 4.62 0.08 3.69
N ARG A 31 5.88 -0.18 3.30
CA ARG A 31 6.24 -1.33 2.44
C ARG A 31 5.92 -2.66 3.10
N LYS A 32 6.20 -2.82 4.40
CA LYS A 32 5.89 -4.06 5.13
C LYS A 32 4.38 -4.36 5.11
N ILE A 33 3.56 -3.34 5.37
CA ILE A 33 2.09 -3.44 5.31
C ILE A 33 1.63 -3.73 3.88
N TRP A 34 2.13 -2.98 2.89
CA TRP A 34 1.77 -3.17 1.49
C TRP A 34 2.10 -4.58 0.99
N ASN A 35 3.27 -5.12 1.34
CA ASN A 35 3.65 -6.49 1.00
C ASN A 35 2.72 -7.53 1.65
N GLN A 36 2.28 -7.30 2.89
CA GLN A 36 1.33 -8.18 3.57
C GLN A 36 -0.07 -8.13 2.94
N LEU A 37 -0.53 -6.94 2.55
CA LEU A 37 -1.79 -6.75 1.82
C LEU A 37 -1.74 -7.40 0.43
N LYS A 38 -0.62 -7.21 -0.30
CA LYS A 38 -0.38 -7.85 -1.60
C LYS A 38 -0.33 -9.38 -1.52
N ALA A 39 0.11 -9.92 -0.38
CA ALA A 39 0.06 -11.36 -0.10
C ALA A 39 -1.34 -11.87 0.27
N GLY A 40 -2.39 -11.03 0.19
CA GLY A 40 -3.78 -11.40 0.47
C GLY A 40 -4.16 -11.37 1.95
N LYS A 41 -3.29 -10.88 2.85
CA LYS A 41 -3.63 -10.80 4.29
C LYS A 41 -4.64 -9.69 4.53
N LEU A 42 -5.64 -9.99 5.37
CA LEU A 42 -6.61 -9.00 5.79
C LEU A 42 -5.98 -7.99 6.75
N PRO A 43 -6.41 -6.71 6.74
CA PRO A 43 -5.94 -5.71 7.69
C PRO A 43 -6.06 -6.16 9.15
N ALA A 44 -7.15 -6.87 9.50
CA ALA A 44 -7.35 -7.43 10.83
C ALA A 44 -6.25 -8.42 11.25
N GLN A 45 -5.69 -9.18 10.31
CA GLN A 45 -4.58 -10.12 10.56
C GLN A 45 -3.23 -9.42 10.65
N ILE A 46 -3.09 -8.23 10.04
CA ILE A 46 -1.87 -7.41 10.12
C ILE A 46 -1.77 -6.68 11.48
N ILE A 47 -2.92 -6.37 12.07
CA ILE A 47 -3.06 -5.70 13.37
C ILE A 47 -2.73 -6.63 14.55
N ASP A 48 -2.59 -7.94 14.31
CA ASP A 48 -2.64 -8.96 15.36
C ASP A 48 -1.62 -8.74 16.49
N ASN A 49 -2.13 -8.55 17.70
CA ASN A 49 -1.39 -8.08 18.88
C ASN A 49 -0.50 -9.14 19.54
N LYS A 50 -0.56 -10.40 19.09
CA LYS A 50 0.10 -11.53 19.78
C LYS A 50 1.57 -11.74 19.40
N LYS A 51 2.01 -11.30 18.22
CA LYS A 51 3.41 -11.43 17.76
C LYS A 51 3.77 -10.27 16.84
N GLU A 52 4.53 -9.30 17.33
CA GLU A 52 5.12 -8.21 16.52
C GLU A 52 4.15 -7.52 15.53
N GLY A 53 2.88 -7.43 15.89
CA GLY A 53 1.85 -6.77 15.10
C GLY A 53 2.05 -5.27 15.06
N MET A 54 1.62 -4.64 13.96
CA MET A 54 1.61 -3.18 13.86
C MET A 54 0.34 -2.62 14.49
N SER A 55 0.42 -1.42 15.08
CA SER A 55 -0.74 -0.80 15.71
C SER A 55 -1.88 -0.58 14.72
N LYS A 56 -3.13 -0.74 15.20
CA LYS A 56 -4.37 -0.51 14.43
C LYS A 56 -4.32 0.81 13.66
N ALA A 57 -3.94 1.89 14.34
CA ALA A 57 -3.85 3.22 13.75
C ALA A 57 -2.85 3.28 12.58
N ASN A 58 -1.67 2.67 12.73
CA ASN A 58 -0.64 2.66 11.68
C ASN A 58 -1.10 1.88 10.45
N VAL A 59 -1.80 0.76 10.64
CA VAL A 59 -2.31 -0.06 9.54
C VAL A 59 -3.35 0.72 8.73
N TYR A 60 -4.39 1.26 9.37
CA TYR A 60 -5.44 2.00 8.66
C TYR A 60 -4.94 3.30 8.03
N LYS A 61 -4.04 4.04 8.71
CA LYS A 61 -3.40 5.22 8.12
C LYS A 61 -2.62 4.86 6.86
N THR A 62 -1.91 3.72 6.87
CA THR A 62 -1.16 3.25 5.71
C THR A 62 -2.07 2.82 4.57
N ILE A 63 -3.18 2.11 4.86
CA ILE A 63 -4.17 1.75 3.84
C ILE A 63 -4.72 3.00 3.16
N LYS A 64 -5.12 4.02 3.93
CA LYS A 64 -5.59 5.29 3.37
C LYS A 64 -4.57 5.95 2.44
N ILE A 65 -3.28 5.90 2.80
CA ILE A 65 -2.20 6.41 1.94
C ILE A 65 -2.07 5.56 0.67
N LEU A 66 -2.14 4.23 0.77
CA LEU A 66 -2.04 3.34 -0.39
C LEU A 66 -3.20 3.55 -1.37
N VAL A 67 -4.42 3.75 -0.86
CA VAL A 67 -5.61 4.10 -1.66
C VAL A 67 -5.43 5.44 -2.36
N GLN A 68 -4.95 6.47 -1.63
CA GLN A 68 -4.67 7.79 -2.21
C GLN A 68 -3.61 7.75 -3.31
N GLU A 69 -2.67 6.81 -3.24
CA GLU A 69 -1.62 6.63 -4.25
C GLU A 69 -2.02 5.65 -5.37
N GLY A 70 -3.25 5.09 -5.33
CA GLY A 70 -3.75 4.13 -6.33
C GLY A 70 -3.04 2.78 -6.31
N LEU A 71 -2.46 2.40 -5.17
CA LEU A 71 -1.74 1.14 -4.97
C LEU A 71 -2.58 0.04 -4.30
N TYR A 72 -3.78 0.39 -3.87
CA TYR A 72 -4.69 -0.50 -3.18
C TYR A 72 -6.12 -0.03 -3.38
N ASP A 73 -6.98 -0.91 -3.89
CA ASP A 73 -8.41 -0.62 -4.04
C ASP A 73 -9.16 -1.22 -2.84
N GLU A 74 -9.90 -0.39 -2.12
CA GLU A 74 -10.69 -0.86 -0.97
C GLU A 74 -11.89 -1.73 -1.39
N GLU A 75 -12.29 -1.68 -2.67
CA GLU A 75 -13.44 -2.39 -3.24
C GLU A 75 -13.23 -3.92 -3.36
N ASP A 76 -11.98 -4.40 -3.38
CA ASP A 76 -11.67 -5.84 -3.44
C ASP A 76 -12.02 -6.62 -2.15
N LYS A 77 -12.63 -5.97 -1.15
CA LYS A 77 -13.11 -6.63 0.09
C LYS A 77 -14.57 -7.07 0.06
N HIS A 78 -15.29 -6.93 -1.06
CA HIS A 78 -16.68 -7.42 -1.17
C HIS A 78 -16.93 -8.49 -2.22
N SER A 79 -15.95 -8.88 -3.03
CA SER A 79 -16.08 -9.98 -4.02
C SER A 79 -15.60 -11.34 -3.49
N GLY A 80 -15.61 -11.53 -2.17
CA GLY A 80 -15.47 -12.83 -1.53
C GLY A 80 -16.78 -13.30 -0.93
N ASN A 81 -17.81 -13.53 -1.75
CA ASN A 81 -19.02 -14.23 -1.34
C ASN A 81 -19.63 -15.00 -2.54
N TYR A 82 -19.48 -16.33 -2.44
CA TYR A 82 -20.12 -17.43 -3.19
C TYR A 82 -19.85 -17.57 -4.69
#